data_AF-A0A8S3DWV3-F1
#
_entry.id   AF-A0A8S3DWV3-F1
#
_cell.length_a   1.000
_cell.length_b   1.000
_cell.length_c   1.000
_cell.angle_alpha   90.00
_cell.angle_beta   90.00
_cell.angle_gamma   90.00
#
_symmetry.space_group_name_H-M   'P 1'
#
loop_
_entity.id
_entity.type
_entity.pdbx_description
1 polymer ?
#
loop_
_entity_poly.entity_id
_entity_poly.type
_entity_poly.pdbx_seq_one_letter_code
_entity_poly.pdbx_strand_id
1 'polypeptide(L)' 'VVQRKLRAEFGINTPGLTCIKDTFERFCETGTVEDRERSGRPSSISEETIDKVSDALKDKPQSSVRSVATDCSIPP' A
#
# COMPACT_ATOMS: atom_id res chain seq x y z
N VAL A 1 27.00 -12.24 -14.45
CA VAL A 1 27.32 -11.09 -15.35
C VAL A 1 26.67 -9.79 -14.87
N VAL A 2 25.37 -9.78 -14.57
CA VAL A 2 24.62 -8.57 -14.14
C VAL A 2 25.20 -7.91 -12.90
N GLN A 3 25.42 -8.65 -11.80
CA GLN A 3 25.96 -8.07 -10.56
C GLN A 3 27.35 -7.43 -10.74
N ARG A 4 28.22 -8.02 -11.58
CA ARG A 4 29.55 -7.45 -11.87
C ARG A 4 29.44 -6.10 -12.57
N LYS A 5 28.48 -5.94 -13.48
CA LYS A 5 28.22 -4.67 -14.17
C LYS A 5 27.65 -3.64 -13.19
N LEU A 6 26.63 -4.02 -12.40
CA LEU A 6 26.05 -3.14 -11.38
C LEU A 6 27.08 -2.71 -10.34
N ARG A 7 28.02 -3.58 -9.97
CA ARG A 7 29.11 -3.23 -9.04
C ARG A 7 30.13 -2.26 -9.63
N ALA A 8 30.35 -2.32 -10.94
CA ALA A 8 31.20 -1.33 -11.61
C ALA A 8 30.54 0.06 -11.65
N GLU A 9 29.21 0.13 -11.66
CA GLU A 9 28.44 1.36 -11.76
C GLU A 9 28.05 1.96 -10.40
N PHE A 10 27.58 1.13 -9.47
CA PHE A 10 27.00 1.54 -8.17
C PHE A 10 27.89 1.21 -6.95
N GLY A 11 29.01 0.50 -7.15
CA GLY A 11 29.98 0.22 -6.09
C GLY A 11 29.37 -0.49 -4.87
N ILE A 12 29.46 0.15 -3.71
CA ILE A 12 28.96 -0.38 -2.43
C ILE A 12 27.43 -0.49 -2.40
N ASN A 13 26.72 0.35 -3.17
CA ASN A 13 25.26 0.37 -3.22
C ASN A 13 24.67 -0.69 -4.17
N THR A 14 25.47 -1.69 -4.56
CA THR A 14 25.02 -2.74 -5.46
C THR A 14 24.02 -3.65 -4.75
N PRO A 15 22.84 -3.92 -5.35
CA PRO A 15 21.89 -4.87 -4.80
C PRO A 15 22.50 -6.26 -4.63
N GLY A 16 22.00 -6.99 -3.62
CA GLY A 16 22.36 -8.39 -3.41
C GLY A 16 21.94 -9.29 -4.57
N LEU A 17 22.59 -10.44 -4.72
CA LEU A 17 22.27 -11.41 -5.77
C LEU A 17 20.81 -11.91 -5.69
N THR A 18 20.28 -12.07 -4.48
CA THR A 18 18.88 -12.47 -4.26
C THR A 18 17.93 -11.41 -4.81
N CYS A 19 18.10 -10.15 -4.40
CA CYS A 19 17.29 -9.03 -4.90
C CYS A 19 17.30 -8.92 -6.44
N ILE A 20 18.47 -9.11 -7.08
CA ILE A 20 18.57 -9.09 -8.55
C ILE A 20 17.76 -10.24 -9.17
N LYS A 21 17.85 -11.45 -8.62
CA LYS A 21 17.08 -12.62 -9.09
C LYS A 21 15.59 -12.43 -8.89
N ASP A 22 15.17 -12.06 -7.68
CA ASP A 22 13.76 -11.87 -7.33
C ASP A 22 13.12 -10.79 -8.21
N THR A 23 13.86 -9.72 -8.51
CA THR A 23 13.38 -8.65 -9.41
C THR A 23 13.27 -9.14 -10.86
N PHE A 24 14.21 -9.96 -11.32
CA PHE A 24 14.15 -10.52 -12.67
C PHE A 24 13.02 -11.55 -12.81
N GLU A 25 12.83 -12.43 -11.83
CA GLU A 25 11.74 -13.40 -11.80
C GLU A 25 10.38 -12.69 -11.79
N ARG A 26 10.22 -11.67 -10.93
CA ARG A 26 9.03 -10.82 -10.92
C ARG A 26 8.78 -10.15 -12.27
N PHE A 27 9.81 -9.60 -12.91
CA PHE A 27 9.68 -9.00 -14.23
C PHE A 27 9.23 -10.03 -15.29
N CYS A 28 9.74 -11.25 -15.24
CA CYS A 28 9.29 -12.32 -16.14
C CYS A 28 7.83 -12.74 -15.89
N GLU A 29 7.35 -12.66 -14.65
CA GLU A 29 5.97 -12.99 -14.27
C GLU A 29 4.97 -11.88 -14.63
N THR A 30 5.28 -10.62 -14.28
CA THR A 30 4.34 -9.49 -14.35
C THR A 30 4.59 -8.55 -15.53
N GLY A 31 5.76 -8.64 -16.16
CA GLY A 31 6.23 -7.66 -17.15
C GLY A 31 6.66 -6.33 -16.55
N THR A 32 6.73 -6.20 -15.22
CA THR A 32 7.02 -4.94 -14.51
C THR A 32 8.13 -5.12 -13.48
N VAL A 33 8.88 -4.05 -13.24
CA VAL A 33 9.91 -4.00 -12.18
C VAL A 33 9.39 -3.41 -10.87
N GLU A 34 8.12 -2.97 -10.88
CA GLU A 34 7.46 -2.33 -9.75
C GLU A 34 7.29 -3.29 -8.56
N ASP A 35 7.17 -2.71 -7.36
CA ASP A 35 6.85 -3.48 -6.16
C ASP A 35 5.44 -4.07 -6.22
N ARG A 36 5.31 -5.29 -5.71
CA ARG A 36 3.98 -5.90 -5.48
C ARG A 36 3.24 -5.05 -4.44
N GLU A 37 1.92 -5.00 -4.55
CA GLU A 37 1.09 -4.34 -3.54
C GLU A 37 1.39 -4.93 -2.17
N ARG A 38 1.74 -4.07 -1.22
CA ARG A 38 2.03 -4.47 0.15
C ARG A 38 0.69 -4.60 0.88
N SER A 39 0.49 -5.71 1.58
CA SER A 39 -0.75 -5.99 2.31
C SER A 39 -1.07 -5.00 3.44
N GLY A 40 -0.14 -4.10 3.77
CA GLY A 40 -0.33 -3.06 4.79
C GLY A 40 -0.73 -3.61 6.16
N ARG A 41 -1.16 -2.70 7.05
CA ARG A 41 -1.91 -3.08 8.23
C ARG A 41 -3.36 -3.35 7.80
N PRO A 42 -3.98 -4.49 8.16
CA PRO A 42 -5.37 -4.73 7.81
C PRO A 42 -6.25 -3.62 8.40
N SER A 43 -7.13 -3.08 7.56
CA SER A 43 -8.17 -2.16 8.03
C SER A 43 -9.10 -2.90 8.97
N SER A 44 -9.38 -2.33 10.15
CA SER A 44 -10.45 -2.79 11.03
C SER A 44 -11.83 -2.27 10.59
N ILE A 45 -11.86 -1.39 9.59
CA ILE A 45 -13.08 -0.76 9.08
C ILE A 45 -13.56 -1.57 7.88
N SER A 46 -14.80 -2.07 7.95
CA SER A 46 -15.50 -2.72 6.84
C SER A 46 -16.01 -1.71 5.82
N GLU A 47 -16.22 -2.15 4.59
CA GLU A 47 -16.85 -1.33 3.53
C GLU A 47 -18.23 -0.81 3.97
N GLU A 48 -19.02 -1.63 4.67
CA GLU A 48 -20.32 -1.23 5.23
C GLU A 48 -20.20 -0.03 6.20
N THR A 49 -19.11 0.06 6.97
CA THR A 49 -18.86 1.19 7.86
C THR A 49 -18.51 2.45 7.07
N ILE A 50 -17.79 2.30 5.95
CA ILE A 50 -17.46 3.41 5.05
C ILE A 50 -18.74 3.99 4.44
N ASP A 51 -19.65 3.12 4.00
CA ASP A 51 -20.94 3.54 3.42
C ASP A 51 -21.79 4.29 4.45
N LYS A 52 -21.87 3.79 5.70
CA LYS A 52 -22.57 4.49 6.79
C LYS A 52 -22.03 5.89 7.04
N VAL A 53 -20.70 6.05 7.02
CA VAL A 53 -20.06 7.36 7.18
C VAL A 53 -20.36 8.28 5.99
N SER A 54 -20.34 7.74 4.78
CA SER A 54 -20.68 8.48 3.56
C SER A 54 -22.10 9.02 3.63
N ASP A 55 -23.06 8.18 4.02
CA ASP A 55 -24.47 8.57 4.11
C ASP A 55 -24.72 9.57 5.25
N ALA A 56 -24.08 9.37 6.41
CA ALA A 56 -24.15 10.33 7.51
C ALA A 56 -23.65 11.74 7.12
N LEU A 57 -22.58 11.81 6.30
CA LEU A 57 -22.05 13.07 5.80
C LEU A 57 -22.94 13.70 4.73
N LYS A 58 -23.60 12.90 3.88
CA LYS A 58 -24.58 13.41 2.90
C LYS A 58 -25.80 13.99 3.60
N ASP A 59 -26.32 13.32 4.61
CA ASP A 59 -27.52 13.73 5.34
C ASP A 59 -27.27 14.96 6.22
N LYS A 60 -26.07 15.07 6.80
CA LYS A 60 -25.70 16.15 7.71
C LYS A 60 -24.34 16.74 7.33
N PRO A 61 -24.24 17.53 6.25
CA PRO A 61 -22.97 18.04 5.73
C PRO A 61 -22.26 19.02 6.67
N GLN A 62 -22.99 19.61 7.64
CA GLN A 62 -22.44 20.53 8.66
C GLN A 62 -22.02 19.81 9.95
N SER A 63 -22.15 18.48 10.02
CA SER A 63 -21.76 17.71 11.20
C SER A 63 -20.24 17.62 11.33
N SER A 64 -19.75 17.60 12.58
CA SER A 64 -18.31 17.45 12.84
C SER A 64 -17.89 15.99 12.62
N VAL A 65 -16.63 15.77 12.21
CA VAL A 65 -16.06 14.41 12.04
C VAL A 65 -16.20 13.57 13.32
N ARG A 66 -16.07 14.21 14.50
CA ARG A 66 -16.22 13.52 15.79
C ARG A 66 -17.65 13.08 16.06
N SER A 67 -18.63 13.91 15.67
CA SER A 67 -20.05 13.55 15.75
C SER A 67 -20.36 12.36 14.84
N VAL A 68 -19.90 12.40 13.58
CA VAL A 68 -20.10 11.30 12.62
C VAL A 68 -19.42 10.02 13.08
N ALA A 69 -18.20 10.11 13.64
CA ALA A 69 -17.51 8.95 14.19
C ALA A 69 -18.27 8.31 15.37
N THR A 70 -18.88 9.15 16.22
CA THR A 70 -19.73 8.68 17.32
C THR A 70 -21.00 8.03 16.78
N ASP A 71 -21.68 8.68 15.83
CA ASP A 71 -22.92 8.17 15.20
C ASP A 71 -22.66 6.84 14.46
N CYS A 72 -21.49 6.70 13.82
CA CYS A 72 -21.08 5.50 13.09
C CYS A 72 -20.36 4.47 13.96
N SER A 73 -20.27 4.69 15.29
CA SER A 73 -19.58 3.79 16.23
C SER A 73 -18.15 3.44 15.84
N ILE A 74 -17.42 4.40 15.25
CA ILE A 74 -16.02 4.22 14.87
C ILE A 74 -15.17 4.32 16.14
N PRO A 75 -14.32 3.31 16.44
CA PRO A 75 -13.43 3.37 17.58
C PRO A 75 -12.41 4.53 17.44
N PRO A 76 -11.95 5.13 18.56
CA PRO A 76 -10.96 6.20 18.54
C PRO A 76 -9.61 5.76 17.99
#